data_AF-A0A4R2BPN0-F1
#
_entry.id   AF-A0A4R2BPN0-F1
#
_cell.length_a   1.000
_cell.length_b   1.000
_cell.length_c   1.000
_cell.angle_alpha   90.00
_cell.angle_beta   90.00
_cell.angle_gamma   90.00
#
_symmetry.space_group_name_H-M   'P 1'
#
loop_
_entity.id
_entity.type
_entity.pdbx_description
1 polymer ?
#
loop_
_entity_poly.entity_id
_entity_poly.type
_entity_poly.pdbx_seq_one_letter_code
_entity_poly.pdbx_strand_id
1 'polypeptide(L)'
;MPPLYEHFPRKDDLVLAYLDKVDQAWFGQLRAAARDAGEAPRAQLVGMFDALSSACRREGYHGCAFINTAAESGAGTDVHARTVEHKNVVRAWVTDLARRARAADPDLLARQLTLLIDGGLSGGVLDADPATPHAAKAAAQVLVDTACPPDTP
;
A
#
# COMPACT_ATOMS: atom_id res chain seq x y z
N MET A 1 12.40 25.97 20.31
CA MET A 1 12.52 25.21 19.06
C MET A 1 13.99 24.87 18.88
N PRO A 2 14.44 23.65 19.21
CA PRO A 2 15.77 23.23 18.79
C PRO A 2 15.81 23.25 17.26
N PRO A 3 16.90 23.74 16.64
CA PRO A 3 17.00 23.82 15.19
C PRO A 3 16.89 22.42 14.60
N LEU A 4 16.16 22.30 13.48
CA LEU A 4 15.94 21.06 12.72
C LEU A 4 17.24 20.25 12.47
N TYR A 5 18.36 20.96 12.37
CA TYR A 5 19.71 20.42 12.14
C TYR A 5 20.35 19.72 13.36
N GLU A 6 19.82 19.91 14.57
CA GLU A 6 20.31 19.23 15.78
C GLU A 6 19.83 17.76 15.84
N HIS A 7 18.69 17.48 15.21
CA HIS A 7 18.14 16.12 15.12
C HIS A 7 18.37 15.46 13.75
N PHE A 8 18.55 16.26 12.68
CA PHE A 8 18.74 15.77 11.31
C PHE A 8 19.91 16.50 10.64
N PRO A 9 21.11 15.88 10.60
CA PRO A 9 22.30 16.47 9.99
C PRO A 9 22.09 16.84 8.52
N ARG A 10 21.20 16.12 7.80
CA ARG A 10 20.85 16.37 6.40
C ARG A 10 19.34 16.38 6.19
N LYS A 11 18.89 17.09 5.15
CA LYS A 11 17.49 17.11 4.70
C LYS A 11 16.97 15.68 4.45
N ASP A 12 17.82 14.80 3.93
CA ASP A 12 17.47 13.42 3.61
C ASP A 12 17.18 12.59 4.87
N ASP A 13 17.86 12.86 5.99
CA ASP A 13 17.63 12.15 7.25
C ASP A 13 16.21 12.42 7.79
N LEU A 14 15.72 13.66 7.62
CA LEU A 14 14.35 14.02 7.96
C LEU A 14 13.34 13.32 7.05
N VAL A 15 13.62 13.22 5.74
CA VAL A 15 12.75 12.54 4.78
C VAL A 15 12.69 11.04 5.09
N LEU A 16 13.82 10.40 5.40
CA LEU A 16 13.86 8.99 5.77
C LEU A 16 13.07 8.70 7.05
N ALA A 17 13.24 9.51 8.10
CA ALA A 17 12.45 9.38 9.34
C ALA A 17 10.95 9.60 9.11
N TYR A 18 10.58 10.52 8.22
CA TYR A 18 9.20 10.71 7.80
C TYR A 18 8.65 9.49 7.06
N LEU A 19 9.40 8.94 6.09
CA LEU A 19 9.03 7.75 5.34
C LEU A 19 8.83 6.54 6.26
N ASP A 20 9.68 6.35 7.27
CA ASP A 20 9.53 5.27 8.24
C ASP A 20 8.22 5.35 9.03
N LYS A 21 7.87 6.56 9.49
CA LYS A 21 6.61 6.78 10.21
C LYS A 21 5.39 6.55 9.32
N VAL A 22 5.45 7.01 8.07
CA VAL A 22 4.37 6.79 7.09
C VAL A 22 4.26 5.31 6.72
N ASP A 23 5.38 4.60 6.57
CA ASP A 23 5.43 3.16 6.31
C ASP A 23 4.66 2.39 7.38
N GLN A 24 5.06 2.57 8.64
CA GLN A 24 4.49 1.85 9.78
C GLN A 24 2.98 2.09 9.90
N ALA A 25 2.54 3.34 9.72
CA ALA A 25 1.13 3.69 9.76
C ALA A 25 0.35 3.05 8.59
N TRP A 26 0.85 3.22 7.36
CA TRP A 26 0.17 2.73 6.16
C TRP A 26 0.13 1.21 6.09
N PHE A 27 1.27 0.56 6.31
CA PHE A 27 1.34 -0.90 6.29
C PHE A 27 0.61 -1.53 7.49
N GLY A 28 0.56 -0.83 8.63
CA GLY A 28 -0.32 -1.18 9.74
C GLY A 28 -1.79 -1.16 9.36
N GLN A 29 -2.26 -0.12 8.65
CA GLN A 29 -3.64 0.01 8.19
C GLN A 29 -4.02 -1.08 7.17
N LEU A 30 -3.13 -1.38 6.21
CA LEU A 30 -3.34 -2.48 5.25
C LEU A 30 -3.54 -3.82 5.96
N ARG A 31 -2.67 -4.14 6.92
CA ARG A 31 -2.75 -5.39 7.68
C ARG A 31 -3.98 -5.44 8.58
N ALA A 32 -4.36 -4.33 9.20
CA ALA A 32 -5.57 -4.24 10.01
C ALA A 32 -6.83 -4.48 9.15
N ALA A 33 -6.96 -3.76 8.03
CA ALA A 33 -8.08 -3.93 7.11
C ALA A 33 -8.18 -5.36 6.56
N ALA A 34 -7.05 -5.97 6.21
CA ALA A 34 -7.01 -7.37 5.80
C ALA A 34 -7.54 -8.29 6.91
N ARG A 35 -7.03 -8.17 8.14
CA ARG A 35 -7.44 -8.99 9.29
C ARG A 35 -8.93 -8.82 9.61
N ASP A 36 -9.43 -7.59 9.56
CA ASP A 36 -10.82 -7.28 9.93
C ASP A 36 -11.83 -7.83 8.89
N ALA A 37 -11.38 -8.14 7.67
CA ALA A 37 -12.17 -8.83 6.66
C ALA A 37 -12.32 -10.35 6.91
N GLY A 38 -11.62 -10.90 7.90
CA GLY A 38 -11.73 -12.28 8.35
C GLY A 38 -10.44 -13.10 8.22
N GLU A 39 -10.54 -14.40 8.54
CA GLU A 39 -9.39 -15.31 8.55
C GLU A 39 -9.05 -15.88 7.17
N ALA A 40 -10.03 -15.93 6.26
CA ALA A 40 -9.85 -16.48 4.92
C ALA A 40 -8.86 -15.63 4.11
N PRO A 41 -7.76 -16.20 3.57
CA PRO A 41 -6.76 -15.42 2.81
C PRO A 41 -7.35 -14.66 1.61
N ARG A 42 -8.38 -15.21 0.96
CA ARG A 42 -9.11 -14.51 -0.12
C ARG A 42 -9.78 -13.23 0.38
N ALA A 43 -10.49 -13.33 1.50
CA ALA A 43 -11.13 -12.18 2.14
C ALA A 43 -10.09 -11.14 2.58
N GLN A 44 -8.92 -11.57 3.07
CA GLN A 44 -7.82 -10.67 3.44
C GLN A 44 -7.25 -9.89 2.24
N LEU A 45 -7.07 -10.54 1.08
CA LEU A 45 -6.59 -9.91 -0.15
C LEU A 45 -7.54 -8.82 -0.67
N VAL A 46 -8.85 -9.01 -0.53
CA VAL A 46 -9.83 -7.99 -0.93
C VAL A 46 -10.01 -6.94 0.17
N GLY A 47 -10.04 -7.37 1.42
CA GLY A 47 -10.25 -6.55 2.61
C GLY A 47 -9.20 -5.47 2.80
N MET A 48 -7.94 -5.73 2.42
CA MET A 48 -6.88 -4.72 2.52
C MET A 48 -7.20 -3.41 1.77
N PHE A 49 -8.05 -3.44 0.73
CA PHE A 49 -8.47 -2.26 -0.01
C PHE A 49 -9.36 -1.31 0.82
N ASP A 50 -9.95 -1.77 1.93
CA ASP A 50 -10.68 -0.89 2.86
C ASP A 50 -9.75 0.14 3.53
N ALA A 51 -8.44 -0.13 3.58
CA ALA A 51 -7.44 0.84 4.02
C ALA A 51 -7.39 2.08 3.12
N LEU A 52 -7.65 1.95 1.81
CA LEU A 52 -7.69 3.09 0.87
C LEU A 52 -8.80 4.06 1.24
N SER A 53 -9.98 3.53 1.58
CA SER A 53 -11.13 4.33 1.99
C SER A 53 -10.86 5.11 3.27
N SER A 54 -10.07 4.56 4.20
CA SER A 54 -9.63 5.25 5.41
C SER A 54 -8.59 6.32 5.08
N ALA A 55 -7.59 6.00 4.25
CA ALA A 55 -6.51 6.91 3.91
C ALA A 55 -6.97 8.14 3.13
N CYS A 56 -7.80 7.96 2.09
CA CYS A 56 -8.28 9.04 1.24
C CYS A 56 -9.18 10.05 1.97
N ARG A 57 -9.77 9.67 3.12
CA ARG A 57 -10.63 10.56 3.93
C ARG A 57 -9.87 11.36 5.00
N ARG A 58 -8.55 11.15 5.13
CA ARG A 58 -7.75 11.86 6.12
C ARG A 58 -7.47 13.29 5.65
N GLU A 59 -7.65 14.26 6.54
CA GLU A 59 -7.21 15.64 6.28
C GLU A 59 -5.71 15.67 5.96
N GLY A 60 -5.30 16.44 4.94
CA GLY A 60 -3.92 16.48 4.46
C GLY A 60 -3.49 15.23 3.68
N TYR A 61 -4.43 14.53 3.04
CA TYR A 61 -4.11 13.43 2.13
C TYR A 61 -3.44 13.94 0.85
N HIS A 62 -2.23 13.46 0.58
CA HIS A 62 -1.44 13.82 -0.60
C HIS A 62 -1.06 12.60 -1.45
N GLY A 63 -1.81 11.50 -1.33
CA GLY A 63 -1.55 10.28 -2.09
C GLY A 63 -0.53 9.38 -1.44
N CYS A 64 0.13 8.54 -2.25
CA CYS A 64 1.19 7.67 -1.79
C CYS A 64 2.47 8.47 -1.57
N ALA A 65 2.82 8.74 -0.31
CA ALA A 65 4.06 9.45 0.06
C ALA A 65 5.30 8.86 -0.62
N PHE A 66 5.38 7.52 -0.71
CA PHE A 66 6.47 6.83 -1.37
C PHE A 66 6.55 7.13 -2.87
N ILE A 67 5.44 7.13 -3.61
CA ILE A 67 5.44 7.41 -5.05
C ILE A 67 5.86 8.87 -5.29
N ASN A 68 5.30 9.81 -4.54
CA ASN A 68 5.66 11.23 -4.67
C ASN A 68 7.14 11.44 -4.34
N THR A 69 7.62 10.85 -3.24
CA THR A 69 9.02 10.95 -2.84
C THR A 69 9.95 10.29 -3.87
N ALA A 70 9.60 9.16 -4.48
CA ALA A 70 10.39 8.57 -5.56
C ALA A 70 10.41 9.44 -6.83
N ALA A 71 9.32 10.14 -7.15
CA ALA A 71 9.27 11.05 -8.29
C ALA A 71 10.18 12.29 -8.10
N GLU A 72 10.35 12.74 -6.86
CA GLU A 72 11.21 13.88 -6.51
C GLU A 72 12.66 13.49 -6.19
N SER A 73 12.93 12.20 -5.98
CA SER A 73 14.26 11.70 -5.62
C SER A 73 15.04 11.22 -6.83
N GLY A 74 16.34 11.54 -6.86
CA GLY A 74 17.25 10.95 -7.84
C GLY A 74 17.37 9.44 -7.66
N ALA A 75 17.42 8.69 -8.77
CA ALA A 75 17.71 7.26 -8.74
C ALA A 75 19.05 7.00 -8.03
N GLY A 76 19.11 5.95 -7.22
CA GLY A 76 20.32 5.57 -6.47
C GLY A 76 20.55 6.34 -5.15
N THR A 77 19.67 7.26 -4.76
CA THR A 77 19.70 7.90 -3.44
C THR A 77 19.12 6.98 -2.36
N ASP A 78 19.51 7.20 -1.10
CA ASP A 78 18.97 6.46 0.06
C ASP A 78 17.45 6.59 0.17
N VAL A 79 16.93 7.77 -0.16
CA VAL A 79 15.48 8.04 -0.20
C VAL A 79 14.78 7.19 -1.27
N HIS A 80 15.35 7.09 -2.48
CA HIS A 80 14.82 6.21 -3.52
C HIS A 80 14.88 4.74 -3.10
N ALA A 81 16.01 4.30 -2.53
CA ALA A 81 16.17 2.93 -2.03
C ALA A 81 15.14 2.58 -0.96
N ARG A 82 14.88 3.50 -0.02
CA ARG A 82 13.87 3.32 1.04
C ARG A 82 12.45 3.19 0.50
N THR A 83 12.12 3.94 -0.56
CA THR A 83 10.84 3.81 -1.26
C THR A 83 10.69 2.46 -1.94
N VAL A 84 11.72 2.02 -2.66
CA VAL A 84 11.72 0.71 -3.31
C VAL A 84 11.56 -0.41 -2.28
N GLU A 85 12.24 -0.30 -1.14
CA GLU A 85 12.14 -1.27 -0.05
C GLU A 85 10.71 -1.37 0.50
N HIS A 86 10.05 -0.25 0.78
CA HIS A 86 8.65 -0.26 1.22
C HIS A 86 7.74 -1.03 0.24
N LYS A 87 7.85 -0.73 -1.05
CA LYS A 87 7.04 -1.37 -2.10
C LYS A 87 7.32 -2.88 -2.18
N ASN A 88 8.57 -3.29 -1.98
CA ASN A 88 8.95 -4.70 -1.94
C ASN A 88 8.38 -5.41 -0.71
N VAL A 89 8.46 -4.81 0.48
CA VAL A 89 7.88 -5.36 1.71
C VAL A 89 6.37 -5.58 1.57
N VAL A 90 5.65 -4.56 1.08
CA VAL A 90 4.19 -4.67 0.86
C VAL A 90 3.89 -5.76 -0.17
N ARG A 91 4.60 -5.80 -1.31
CA ARG A 91 4.40 -6.83 -2.34
C ARG A 91 4.70 -8.24 -1.83
N ALA A 92 5.75 -8.42 -1.03
CA ALA A 92 6.11 -9.70 -0.46
C ALA A 92 5.00 -10.22 0.48
N TRP A 93 4.44 -9.35 1.32
CA TRP A 93 3.30 -9.68 2.17
C TRP A 93 2.05 -10.06 1.37
N VAL A 94 1.70 -9.30 0.32
CA VAL A 94 0.57 -9.65 -0.56
C VAL A 94 0.82 -10.97 -1.28
N THR A 95 2.06 -11.26 -1.67
CA THR A 95 2.44 -12.53 -2.31
C THR A 95 2.26 -13.71 -1.35
N ASP A 96 2.62 -13.56 -0.07
CA ASP A 96 2.36 -14.57 0.95
C ASP A 96 0.86 -14.84 1.13
N LEU A 97 0.04 -13.78 1.21
CA LEU A 97 -1.41 -13.92 1.25
C LEU A 97 -1.98 -14.62 0.01
N ALA A 98 -1.47 -14.30 -1.19
CA ALA A 98 -1.86 -14.94 -2.43
C ALA A 98 -1.49 -16.44 -2.46
N ARG A 99 -0.31 -16.81 -1.93
CA ARG A 99 0.08 -18.22 -1.76
C ARG A 99 -0.86 -18.95 -0.81
N ARG A 100 -1.16 -18.36 0.35
CA ARG A 100 -2.13 -18.92 1.31
C ARG A 100 -3.54 -19.04 0.73
N ALA A 101 -3.94 -18.12 -0.16
CA ALA A 101 -5.18 -18.18 -0.91
C ALA A 101 -5.16 -19.21 -2.06
N ARG A 102 -4.03 -19.89 -2.28
CA ARG A 102 -3.81 -20.87 -3.34
C ARG A 102 -3.99 -20.27 -4.75
N ALA A 103 -3.56 -19.02 -4.93
CA ALA A 103 -3.56 -18.39 -6.24
C ALA A 103 -2.76 -19.22 -7.25
N ALA A 104 -3.24 -19.32 -8.48
CA ALA A 104 -2.55 -20.04 -9.56
C ALA A 104 -1.17 -19.42 -9.87
N ASP A 105 -1.08 -18.09 -9.83
CA ASP A 105 0.16 -17.32 -9.92
C ASP A 105 0.18 -16.24 -8.81
N PRO A 106 0.74 -16.54 -7.63
CA PRO A 106 0.76 -15.61 -6.51
C PRO A 106 1.56 -14.34 -6.78
N ASP A 107 2.63 -14.42 -7.57
CA ASP A 107 3.51 -13.29 -7.87
C ASP A 107 2.81 -12.31 -8.83
N LEU A 108 2.10 -12.83 -9.85
CA LEU A 108 1.28 -12.00 -10.74
C LEU A 108 0.12 -11.34 -9.99
N LEU A 109 -0.63 -12.11 -9.19
CA LEU A 109 -1.75 -11.57 -8.42
C LEU A 109 -1.27 -10.45 -7.47
N ALA A 110 -0.17 -10.68 -6.75
CA ALA A 110 0.39 -9.64 -5.88
C ALA A 110 0.83 -8.40 -6.64
N ARG A 111 1.38 -8.55 -7.85
CA ARG A 111 1.70 -7.40 -8.72
C ARG A 111 0.45 -6.62 -9.12
N GLN A 112 -0.61 -7.28 -9.56
CA GLN A 112 -1.85 -6.62 -9.95
C GLN A 112 -2.49 -5.89 -8.77
N LEU A 113 -2.59 -6.54 -7.61
CA LEU A 113 -3.21 -5.94 -6.42
C LEU A 113 -2.42 -4.74 -5.89
N THR A 114 -1.09 -4.82 -5.85
CA THR A 114 -0.26 -3.68 -5.43
C THR A 114 -0.31 -2.52 -6.43
N LEU A 115 -0.43 -2.78 -7.73
CA LEU A 115 -0.68 -1.72 -8.73
C LEU A 115 -2.05 -1.05 -8.52
N LEU A 116 -3.09 -1.81 -8.18
CA LEU A 116 -4.40 -1.24 -7.86
C LEU A 116 -4.39 -0.40 -6.58
N ILE A 117 -3.64 -0.82 -5.55
CA ILE A 117 -3.43 -0.02 -4.34
C ILE A 117 -2.76 1.31 -4.71
N ASP A 118 -1.70 1.26 -5.51
CA ASP A 118 -0.95 2.45 -5.92
C ASP A 118 -1.79 3.40 -6.77
N GLY A 119 -2.57 2.86 -7.70
CA GLY A 119 -3.53 3.63 -8.50
C GLY A 119 -4.64 4.23 -7.65
N GLY A 120 -5.19 3.47 -6.70
CA GLY A 120 -6.21 3.95 -5.76
C GLY A 120 -5.71 5.08 -4.86
N LEU A 121 -4.47 4.96 -4.36
CA LEU A 121 -3.84 6.02 -3.58
C LEU A 121 -3.62 7.28 -4.42
N SER A 122 -3.16 7.12 -5.65
CA SER A 122 -2.87 8.24 -6.56
C SER A 122 -4.16 8.95 -7.02
N GLY A 123 -5.20 8.20 -7.36
CA GLY A 123 -6.49 8.74 -7.81
C GLY A 123 -7.21 9.55 -6.72
N GLY A 124 -7.05 9.16 -5.44
CA GLY A 124 -7.61 9.92 -4.32
C GLY A 124 -7.07 11.36 -4.18
N VAL A 125 -5.93 11.69 -4.80
CA VAL A 125 -5.38 13.05 -4.83
C VAL A 125 -6.07 13.93 -5.87
N LEU A 126 -6.49 13.34 -6.99
CA LEU A 126 -7.01 14.09 -8.13
C LEU A 126 -8.44 14.55 -7.88
N ASP A 127 -9.31 13.61 -7.50
CA ASP A 127 -10.75 13.86 -7.48
C ASP A 127 -11.36 13.73 -6.07
N ALA A 128 -10.58 13.23 -5.09
CA ALA A 128 -11.03 12.88 -3.72
C ALA A 128 -12.34 12.04 -3.70
N ASP A 129 -12.63 11.34 -4.79
CA ASP A 129 -13.89 10.64 -5.00
C ASP A 129 -13.89 9.34 -4.18
N PRO A 130 -14.85 9.15 -3.25
CA PRO A 130 -15.00 7.90 -2.52
C PRO A 130 -15.30 6.69 -3.43
N ALA A 131 -15.68 6.91 -4.70
CA ALA A 131 -15.82 5.86 -5.69
C ALA A 131 -14.48 5.23 -6.10
N THR A 132 -13.35 5.94 -6.00
CA THR A 132 -12.03 5.41 -6.39
C THR A 132 -11.59 4.22 -5.51
N PRO A 133 -11.59 4.30 -4.16
CA PRO A 133 -11.34 3.14 -3.31
C PRO A 133 -12.29 1.97 -3.57
N HIS A 134 -13.57 2.27 -3.85
CA HIS A 134 -14.57 1.24 -4.14
C HIS A 134 -14.27 0.52 -5.47
N ALA A 135 -13.93 1.26 -6.52
CA ALA A 135 -13.57 0.69 -7.81
C ALA A 135 -12.31 -0.19 -7.73
N ALA A 136 -11.29 0.25 -6.98
CA ALA A 136 -10.09 -0.55 -6.74
C ALA A 136 -10.41 -1.87 -6.02
N LYS A 137 -11.25 -1.83 -4.98
CA LYS A 137 -11.71 -3.04 -4.26
C LYS A 137 -12.51 -3.97 -5.16
N ALA A 138 -13.43 -3.43 -5.97
CA ALA A 138 -14.23 -4.22 -6.90
C ALA A 138 -13.35 -4.92 -7.96
N ALA A 139 -12.35 -4.21 -8.51
CA ALA A 139 -11.39 -4.81 -9.43
C ALA A 139 -10.54 -5.91 -8.75
N ALA A 140 -10.11 -5.68 -7.51
CA ALA A 140 -9.38 -6.68 -6.73
C ALA A 140 -10.21 -7.95 -6.49
N GLN A 141 -11.50 -7.81 -6.20
CA GLN A 141 -12.41 -8.95 -6.04
C GLN A 141 -12.43 -9.83 -7.30
N VAL A 142 -12.58 -9.22 -8.49
CA VAL A 142 -12.58 -9.96 -9.77
C VAL A 142 -11.26 -10.71 -10.00
N LEU A 143 -10.12 -10.07 -9.70
CA LEU A 143 -8.81 -10.69 -9.82
C LEU A 143 -8.64 -11.88 -8.86
N VAL A 144 -9.04 -11.72 -7.59
CA VAL A 144 -8.97 -12.78 -6.58
C VAL A 144 -9.89 -13.94 -6.95
N ASP A 145 -11.10 -13.65 -7.44
CA ASP A 145 -12.05 -14.69 -7.84
C ASP A 145 -11.55 -15.51 -9.04
N THR A 146 -10.83 -14.87 -9.95
CA THR A 146 -10.25 -15.51 -11.13
C THR A 146 -8.98 -16.29 -10.78
N ALA A 147 -8.12 -15.75 -9.90
CA ALA A 147 -6.81 -16.30 -9.63
C ALA A 147 -6.81 -17.39 -8.55
N CYS A 148 -7.77 -17.37 -7.62
CA CYS A 148 -7.82 -18.27 -6.48
C CYS A 148 -8.99 -19.26 -6.59
N PRO A 149 -8.85 -20.51 -6.09
CA PRO A 149 -9.97 -21.44 -5.94
C PRO A 149 -10.91 -20.98 -4.81
N PRO A 150 -12.23 -21.21 -4.90
CA PRO A 150 -13.19 -20.78 -3.88
C PRO A 150 -12.83 -21.34 -2.49
N ASP A 151 -13.21 -20.60 -1.44
CA ASP A 151 -13.06 -21.09 -0.07
C ASP A 151 -13.87 -22.39 0.07
N THR A 152 -13.22 -23.43 0.58
CA THR A 152 -13.87 -24.72 0.84
C THR A 152 -14.69 -24.56 2.11
N PRO A 153 -16.00 -24.90 2.12
CA PRO A 153 -16.84 -24.80 3.30
C PRO A 153 -16.39 -25.73 4.44
#